data_AF-A0A2V6E0C3-F1
#
_entry.id   AF-A0A2V6E0C3-F1
#
_cell.length_a   1.000
_cell.length_b   1.000
_cell.length_c   1.000
_cell.angle_alpha   90.00
_cell.angle_beta   90.00
_cell.angle_gamma   90.00
#
_symmetry.space_group_name_H-M   'P 1'
#
loop_
_entity.id
_entity.type
_entity.pdbx_description
1 polymer ?
#
loop_
_entity_poly.entity_id
_entity_poly.type
_entity_poly.pdbx_seq_one_letter_code
_entity_poly.pdbx_strand_id
1 'polypeptide(L)'
;DSWPYFAHRFGINIDIFLEPKPGIPPSPSHLSEVIAQMKAQHVKAVIVEPYHDRRIAEKVASATGAKVVEFSQFPGGIPGTDTYVKLIDTLISRLAAALK
;
A
#
# COMPACT_ATOMS: atom_id res chain seq x y z
N ASP A 1 2.22 -5.92 -7.64
CA ASP A 1 1.64 -6.07 -8.99
C ASP A 1 0.17 -5.73 -9.17
N SER A 2 -0.63 -5.51 -8.11
CA SER A 2 -2.06 -5.21 -8.27
C SER A 2 -2.39 -3.83 -8.89
N TRP A 3 -1.41 -2.91 -8.98
CA TRP A 3 -1.66 -1.48 -9.25
C TRP A 3 -0.83 -0.81 -10.38
N PRO A 4 -0.38 -1.50 -11.46
CA PRO A 4 0.51 -0.90 -12.47
C PRO A 4 -0.15 0.25 -13.23
N TYR A 5 -1.44 0.14 -13.59
CA TYR A 5 -2.15 1.21 -14.29
C TYR A 5 -2.37 2.45 -13.41
N PHE A 6 -2.67 2.25 -12.13
CA PHE A 6 -2.80 3.35 -11.18
C PHE A 6 -1.45 4.06 -10.97
N ALA A 7 -0.39 3.27 -10.74
CA ALA A 7 0.97 3.76 -10.61
C ALA A 7 1.39 4.59 -11.83
N HIS A 8 1.20 4.05 -13.04
CA HIS A 8 1.50 4.73 -14.29
C HIS A 8 0.67 6.01 -14.47
N ARG A 9 -0.65 5.96 -14.18
CA ARG A 9 -1.56 7.11 -14.39
C ARG A 9 -1.21 8.32 -13.52
N PHE A 10 -0.71 8.08 -12.31
CA PHE A 10 -0.40 9.12 -11.32
C PHE A 10 1.12 9.37 -11.14
N GLY A 11 1.97 8.70 -11.91
CA GLY A 11 3.43 8.86 -11.84
C GLY A 11 4.01 8.41 -10.50
N ILE A 12 3.43 7.38 -9.88
CA ILE A 12 3.84 6.83 -8.59
C ILE A 12 4.62 5.55 -8.84
N ASN A 13 5.68 5.32 -8.06
CA ASN A 13 6.43 4.08 -8.10
C ASN A 13 5.98 3.09 -7.02
N ILE A 14 5.74 1.82 -7.38
CA ILE A 14 5.29 0.76 -6.47
C ILE A 14 6.17 -0.48 -6.67
N ASP A 15 7.45 -0.36 -6.28
CA ASP A 15 8.47 -1.39 -6.53
C ASP A 15 8.90 -2.16 -5.26
N ILE A 16 8.39 -1.77 -4.09
CA ILE A 16 8.71 -2.43 -2.81
C ILE A 16 7.48 -3.18 -2.31
N PHE A 17 7.64 -4.48 -2.06
CA PHE A 17 6.56 -5.37 -1.64
C PHE A 17 6.83 -5.95 -0.25
N LEU A 18 5.80 -5.91 0.60
CA LEU A 18 5.88 -6.50 1.94
C LEU A 18 6.02 -8.02 1.88
N GLU A 19 5.28 -8.66 0.96
CA GLU A 19 5.41 -10.08 0.67
C GLU A 19 6.46 -10.27 -0.44
N PRO A 20 7.36 -11.26 -0.33
CA PRO A 20 8.30 -11.58 -1.40
C PRO A 20 7.58 -12.10 -2.65
N LYS A 21 6.43 -12.78 -2.46
CA LYS A 21 5.52 -13.26 -3.50
C LYS A 21 4.09 -13.26 -2.95
N PRO A 22 3.07 -13.08 -3.80
CA PRO A 22 1.68 -13.11 -3.37
C PRO A 22 1.33 -14.39 -2.59
N GLY A 23 0.81 -14.21 -1.39
CA GLY A 23 0.36 -15.31 -0.51
C GLY A 23 1.49 -16.05 0.21
N ILE A 24 2.74 -15.61 0.08
CA ILE A 24 3.86 -16.11 0.88
C ILE A 24 4.15 -15.12 2.00
N PRO A 25 3.92 -15.49 3.28
CA PRO A 25 4.22 -14.61 4.40
C PRO A 25 5.71 -14.22 4.41
N PRO A 26 6.04 -12.95 4.69
CA PRO A 26 7.42 -12.50 4.70
C PRO A 26 8.17 -13.02 5.93
N SER A 27 9.45 -13.35 5.76
CA SER A 27 10.33 -13.65 6.88
C SER A 27 10.72 -12.36 7.63
N PRO A 28 11.18 -12.47 8.90
CA PRO A 28 11.71 -11.32 9.63
C PRO A 28 12.89 -10.61 8.92
N SER A 29 13.73 -11.36 8.19
CA SER A 29 14.84 -10.79 7.43
C SER A 29 14.33 -9.96 6.24
N HIS A 30 13.36 -10.48 5.47
CA HIS A 30 12.74 -9.76 4.36
C HIS A 30 12.11 -8.44 4.81
N LEU A 31 11.36 -8.47 5.92
CA LEU A 31 10.77 -7.23 6.46
C LEU A 31 11.83 -6.22 6.89
N SER A 32 12.97 -6.67 7.40
CA SER A 32 14.08 -5.79 7.78
C SER A 32 14.71 -5.11 6.56
N GLU A 33 14.88 -5.85 5.46
CA GLU A 33 15.34 -5.31 4.17
C GLU A 33 14.35 -4.30 3.59
N VAL A 34 13.05 -4.62 3.60
CA VAL A 34 11.99 -3.70 3.17
C VAL A 34 12.00 -2.41 3.98
N ILE A 35 12.12 -2.49 5.31
CA ILE A 35 12.21 -1.31 6.19
C ILE A 35 13.44 -0.47 5.83
N ALA A 36 14.59 -1.10 5.59
CA ALA A 36 15.81 -0.40 5.23
C ALA A 36 15.67 0.32 3.86
N GLN A 37 15.10 -0.36 2.85
CA GLN A 37 14.83 0.22 1.54
C GLN A 37 13.86 1.40 1.62
N MET A 38 12.76 1.25 2.38
CA MET A 38 11.78 2.32 2.56
C MET A 38 12.40 3.56 3.22
N LYS A 39 13.26 3.38 4.22
CA LYS A 39 13.99 4.49 4.85
C LYS A 39 14.93 5.18 3.87
N ALA A 40 15.73 4.41 3.12
CA ALA A 40 16.69 4.94 2.16
C ALA A 40 16.01 5.71 1.02
N GLN A 41 14.85 5.24 0.57
CA GLN A 41 14.09 5.85 -0.52
C GLN A 41 13.03 6.86 -0.05
N HIS A 42 12.96 7.14 1.27
CA HIS A 42 11.98 8.04 1.88
C HIS A 42 10.52 7.72 1.49
N VAL A 43 10.18 6.43 1.46
CA VAL A 43 8.83 5.97 1.12
C VAL A 43 7.85 6.39 2.21
N LYS A 44 6.79 7.09 1.79
CA LYS A 44 5.82 7.73 2.72
C LYS A 44 4.56 6.91 2.98
N ALA A 45 4.24 5.94 2.12
CA ALA A 45 2.98 5.21 2.19
C ALA A 45 3.18 3.71 1.94
N VAL A 46 2.37 2.90 2.62
CA VAL A 46 2.26 1.45 2.43
C VAL A 46 0.81 1.16 2.04
N ILE A 47 0.61 0.61 0.85
CA ILE A 47 -0.73 0.23 0.38
C ILE A 47 -1.06 -1.19 0.89
N VAL A 48 -2.26 -1.39 1.41
CA VAL A 48 -2.76 -2.71 1.85
C VAL A 48 -4.13 -2.97 1.25
N GLU A 49 -4.33 -4.17 0.70
CA GLU A 49 -5.61 -4.63 0.16
C GLU A 49 -6.40 -5.42 1.22
N PRO A 50 -7.73 -5.55 1.12
CA PRO A 50 -8.56 -5.98 2.25
C PRO A 50 -8.31 -7.44 2.69
N TYR A 51 -7.75 -8.26 1.80
CA TYR A 51 -7.44 -9.66 2.05
C TYR A 51 -6.01 -9.92 2.57
N HIS A 52 -5.16 -8.88 2.68
CA HIS A 52 -3.82 -9.00 3.26
C HIS A 52 -3.82 -8.72 4.77
N ASP A 53 -2.87 -9.29 5.50
CA ASP A 53 -2.70 -9.01 6.93
C ASP A 53 -2.18 -7.59 7.15
N ARG A 54 -3.10 -6.70 7.54
CA ARG A 54 -2.82 -5.30 7.86
C ARG A 54 -1.77 -5.11 8.96
N ARG A 55 -1.59 -6.07 9.88
CA ARG A 55 -0.63 -5.95 10.99
C ARG A 55 0.81 -5.89 10.49
N ILE A 56 1.11 -6.56 9.37
CA ILE A 56 2.44 -6.52 8.75
C ILE A 56 2.73 -5.12 8.21
N ALA A 57 1.76 -4.53 7.50
CA ALA A 57 1.86 -3.17 6.98
C ALA A 57 2.02 -2.15 8.11
N GLU A 58 1.26 -2.28 9.20
CA GLU A 58 1.34 -1.39 10.37
C GLU A 58 2.68 -1.47 11.07
N LYS A 59 3.26 -2.66 11.21
CA LYS A 59 4.60 -2.83 11.79
C LYS A 59 5.67 -2.12 10.97
N VAL A 60 5.63 -2.28 9.64
CA VAL A 60 6.59 -1.64 8.72
C VAL A 60 6.39 -0.12 8.71
N ALA A 61 5.14 0.35 8.67
CA ALA A 61 4.79 1.76 8.75
C ALA A 61 5.32 2.43 10.04
N SER A 62 5.10 1.79 11.19
CA SER A 62 5.61 2.26 12.48
C SER A 62 7.14 2.36 12.51
N ALA A 63 7.85 1.41 11.90
CA ALA A 63 9.30 1.40 11.86
C ALA A 63 9.90 2.45 10.88
N THR A 64 9.14 2.91 9.91
CA THR A 64 9.60 3.79 8.81
C THR A 64 9.05 5.21 8.89
N GLY A 65 7.98 5.44 9.65
CA GLY A 65 7.22 6.70 9.64
C GLY A 65 6.25 6.82 8.47
N ALA A 66 6.10 5.77 7.65
CA ALA A 66 5.12 5.74 6.57
C ALA A 66 3.69 5.62 7.11
N LYS A 67 2.70 5.93 6.27
CA LYS A 67 1.27 5.75 6.58
C LYS A 67 0.71 4.53 5.84
N VAL A 68 -0.07 3.70 6.54
CA VAL A 68 -0.81 2.60 5.90
C VAL A 68 -2.07 3.16 5.22
N VAL A 69 -2.25 2.80 3.95
CA VAL A 69 -3.40 3.23 3.13
C VAL A 69 -4.13 2.00 2.63
N GLU A 70 -5.39 1.88 2.98
CA GLU A 70 -6.24 0.80 2.52
C GLU A 70 -6.72 1.04 1.09
N PHE A 71 -6.50 0.05 0.23
CA PHE A 71 -6.92 -0.02 -1.16
C PHE A 71 -7.89 -1.18 -1.37
N SER A 72 -8.69 -1.12 -2.44
CA SER A 72 -9.54 -2.23 -2.90
C SER A 72 -9.61 -2.21 -4.41
N GLN A 73 -9.61 -3.40 -5.03
CA GLN A 73 -9.70 -3.56 -6.48
C GLN A 73 -11.15 -3.57 -7.02
N PHE A 74 -12.15 -3.54 -6.12
CA PHE A 74 -13.56 -3.62 -6.50
C PHE A 74 -14.44 -2.64 -5.69
N PRO A 75 -15.52 -2.10 -6.30
CA PRO A 75 -16.48 -1.24 -5.61
C PRO A 75 -17.10 -1.94 -4.40
N GLY A 76 -17.29 -1.20 -3.30
CA GLY A 76 -17.83 -1.73 -2.05
C GLY A 76 -16.80 -2.47 -1.17
N GLY A 77 -15.59 -2.73 -1.67
CA GLY A 77 -14.51 -3.30 -0.84
C GLY A 77 -13.95 -2.33 0.21
N ILE A 78 -14.28 -1.04 0.09
CA ILE A 78 -14.08 -0.02 1.13
C ILE A 78 -15.45 0.62 1.42
N PRO A 79 -15.81 0.88 2.70
CA PRO A 79 -17.07 1.54 3.04
C PRO A 79 -17.27 2.86 2.28
N GLY A 80 -18.43 3.03 1.64
CA GLY A 80 -18.78 4.23 0.87
C GLY A 80 -18.27 4.28 -0.57
N THR A 81 -17.69 3.17 -1.08
CA THR A 81 -17.10 3.09 -2.44
C THR A 81 -17.92 2.24 -3.40
N ASP A 82 -19.25 2.28 -3.33
CA ASP A 82 -20.16 1.35 -4.03
C ASP A 82 -20.17 1.48 -5.56
N THR A 83 -19.48 2.48 -6.11
CA THR A 83 -19.31 2.66 -7.55
C THR A 83 -17.83 2.80 -7.87
N TYR A 84 -17.43 2.41 -9.08
CA TYR A 84 -16.03 2.48 -9.52
C TYR A 84 -15.43 3.88 -9.39
N VAL A 85 -16.16 4.93 -9.78
CA VAL A 85 -15.67 6.31 -9.68
C VAL A 85 -15.46 6.70 -8.21
N LYS A 86 -16.43 6.43 -7.33
CA LYS A 86 -16.28 6.69 -5.88
C LYS A 86 -15.10 5.93 -5.28
N LEU A 87 -14.84 4.70 -5.72
CA LEU A 87 -13.68 3.93 -5.30
C LEU A 87 -12.40 4.65 -5.70
N ILE A 88 -12.22 4.95 -6.99
CA ILE A 88 -11.02 5.63 -7.50
C ILE A 88 -10.80 6.98 -6.80
N ASP A 89 -11.83 7.80 -6.66
CA ASP A 89 -11.77 9.08 -5.93
C ASP A 89 -11.30 8.89 -4.48
N THR A 90 -11.80 7.84 -3.81
CA THR A 90 -11.42 7.51 -2.43
C THR A 90 -9.96 7.07 -2.35
N LEU A 91 -9.50 6.21 -3.27
CA LEU A 91 -8.11 5.72 -3.31
C LEU A 91 -7.12 6.88 -3.52
N ILE A 92 -7.42 7.77 -4.47
CA ILE A 92 -6.62 8.96 -4.77
C ILE A 92 -6.58 9.88 -3.55
N SER A 93 -7.74 10.18 -2.96
CA SER A 93 -7.85 11.10 -1.82
C SER A 93 -7.08 10.60 -0.60
N ARG A 94 -7.22 9.31 -0.28
CA ARG A 94 -6.51 8.66 0.84
C ARG A 94 -5.00 8.64 0.61
N LEU A 95 -4.56 8.27 -0.60
CA LEU A 95 -3.13 8.23 -0.92
C LEU A 95 -2.53 9.65 -0.92
N ALA A 96 -3.20 10.63 -1.51
CA ALA A 96 -2.73 12.02 -1.50
C ALA A 96 -2.59 12.58 -0.07
N ALA A 97 -3.53 12.26 0.82
CA ALA A 97 -3.43 12.63 2.24
C ALA A 97 -2.27 11.92 2.97
N ALA A 98 -1.90 10.71 2.53
CA ALA A 98 -0.77 9.99 3.09
C ALA A 98 0.58 10.56 2.64
N LEU A 99 0.68 11.06 1.40
CA LEU A 99 1.92 11.58 0.83
C LEU A 99 2.25 13.03 1.24
N LYS A 100 1.27 13.76 1.78
CA LYS A 100 1.47 15.02 2.51
C LYS A 100 2.22 14.77 3.81
#